data_AF-A0A7X7XUC7-F1
#
_entry.id   AF-A0A7X7XUC7-F1
#
_cell.length_a   1.000
_cell.length_b   1.000
_cell.length_c   1.000
_cell.angle_alpha   90.00
_cell.angle_beta   90.00
_cell.angle_gamma   90.00
#
_symmetry.space_group_name_H-M   'P 1'
#
loop_
_entity.id
_entity.type
_entity.pdbx_description
1 polymer ?
#
loop_
_entity_poly.entity_id
_entity_poly.type
_entity_poly.pdbx_seq_one_letter_code
_entity_poly.pdbx_strand_id
1 'polypeptide(L)'
;MSEVLFASLRAQNEGRSFLKKIKIIGSRLNKEIKSGDLVAIKIHFGELGNHGFIRPVFVRQIIDLVKDVGGKPFLTDSNTLYKGARSNAVDHLNTAIYNGFSYASMGCPIIIADGIKGQYNHELKVDLNHFKKVKIGGAIIDSDYLIVLTHFKGHVSAGFGGSIKNIGMGCASRGGKQTQHADFKPPFNFEKCIGCGKCSENCPENAIQIVDKKAKFDYSKCIGCGECVTVSGLRQLEYAEKIALGERNYKIIEI
;
A
#
# COMPACT_ATOMS: atom_id res chain seq x y z
N MET A 1 -6.13 -20.71 -15.60
CA MET A 1 -7.36 -19.92 -15.37
C MET A 1 -7.64 -19.96 -13.87
N SER A 2 -7.79 -18.82 -13.20
CA SER A 2 -7.99 -18.80 -11.75
C SER A 2 -9.39 -19.26 -11.37
N GLU A 3 -9.55 -19.99 -10.25
CA GLU A 3 -10.87 -20.34 -9.72
C GLU A 3 -11.56 -19.07 -9.20
N VAL A 4 -12.81 -18.84 -9.62
CA VAL A 4 -13.62 -17.70 -9.17
C VAL A 4 -14.86 -18.24 -8.48
N LEU A 5 -15.05 -17.84 -7.22
CA LEU A 5 -16.15 -18.28 -6.38
C LEU A 5 -17.09 -17.11 -6.11
N PHE A 6 -18.39 -17.36 -6.22
CA PHE A 6 -19.42 -16.37 -5.99
C PHE A 6 -20.33 -16.77 -4.82
N ALA A 7 -20.68 -15.81 -3.97
CA ALA A 7 -21.73 -15.96 -2.98
C ALA A 7 -22.70 -14.78 -3.03
N SER A 8 -24.00 -15.10 -2.91
CA SER A 8 -25.02 -14.09 -2.69
C SER A 8 -24.92 -13.48 -1.29
N LEU A 9 -25.06 -12.15 -1.22
CA LEU A 9 -25.14 -11.39 0.04
C LEU A 9 -26.40 -11.69 0.86
N ARG A 10 -27.43 -12.33 0.27
CA ARG A 10 -28.69 -12.63 0.95
C ARG A 10 -28.48 -13.62 2.09
N ALA A 11 -28.84 -13.24 3.32
CA ALA A 11 -28.96 -14.17 4.44
C ALA A 11 -30.31 -14.89 4.36
N GLN A 12 -30.30 -16.21 4.37
CA GLN A 12 -31.54 -17.02 4.33
C GLN A 12 -31.96 -17.52 5.71
N ASN A 13 -30.98 -17.90 6.53
CA ASN A 13 -31.15 -18.35 7.90
C ASN A 13 -29.80 -18.23 8.62
N GLU A 14 -29.76 -18.56 9.90
CA GLU A 14 -28.54 -18.49 10.72
C GLU A 14 -27.41 -19.38 10.17
N GLY A 15 -27.73 -20.55 9.60
CA GLY A 15 -26.77 -21.46 8.96
C GLY A 15 -26.18 -20.93 7.65
N ARG A 16 -26.91 -20.02 6.98
CA ARG A 16 -26.55 -19.42 5.68
C ARG A 16 -26.44 -17.89 5.78
N SER A 17 -25.94 -17.40 6.90
CA SER A 17 -25.61 -15.98 7.07
C SER A 17 -24.46 -15.60 6.13
N PHE A 18 -24.36 -14.31 5.80
CA PHE A 18 -23.29 -13.83 4.93
C PHE A 18 -21.89 -14.11 5.52
N LEU A 19 -21.73 -14.00 6.85
CA LEU A 19 -20.50 -14.31 7.55
C LEU A 19 -20.09 -15.79 7.39
N LYS A 20 -21.04 -16.73 7.57
CA LYS A 20 -20.76 -18.15 7.36
C LYS A 20 -20.39 -18.44 5.90
N LYS A 21 -21.00 -17.77 4.92
CA LYS A 21 -20.62 -17.93 3.51
C LYS A 21 -19.19 -17.46 3.23
N ILE A 22 -18.76 -16.34 3.82
CA ILE A 22 -17.36 -15.90 3.74
C ILE A 22 -16.45 -16.98 4.30
N LYS A 23 -16.79 -17.55 5.47
CA LYS A 23 -16.00 -18.64 6.08
C LYS A 23 -15.94 -19.89 5.19
N ILE A 24 -17.05 -20.29 4.58
CA ILE A 24 -17.10 -21.44 3.67
C ILE A 24 -16.27 -21.20 2.41
N ILE A 25 -16.42 -20.06 1.74
CA ILE A 25 -15.62 -19.73 0.54
C ILE A 25 -14.14 -19.60 0.90
N GLY A 26 -13.85 -18.88 2.00
CA GLY A 26 -12.50 -18.70 2.49
C GLY A 26 -11.83 -20.00 2.89
N SER A 27 -12.57 -21.04 3.30
CA SER A 27 -12.00 -22.36 3.57
C SER A 27 -11.35 -22.99 2.33
N ARG A 28 -11.64 -22.54 1.10
CA ARG A 28 -10.88 -23.00 -0.07
C ARG A 28 -9.48 -22.37 -0.18
N LEU A 29 -9.24 -21.26 0.50
CA LEU A 29 -7.93 -20.58 0.57
C LEU A 29 -6.93 -21.32 1.47
N ASN A 30 -7.39 -22.24 2.32
CA ASN A 30 -6.59 -22.82 3.39
C ASN A 30 -5.71 -24.01 2.98
N LYS A 31 -5.82 -24.50 1.75
CA LYS A 31 -5.21 -25.78 1.35
C LYS A 31 -3.68 -25.77 1.36
N GLU A 32 -3.07 -24.59 1.31
CA GLU A 32 -1.63 -24.42 1.22
C GLU A 32 -1.00 -23.82 2.48
N ILE A 33 -1.81 -23.29 3.41
CA ILE A 33 -1.33 -22.69 4.66
C ILE A 33 -0.92 -23.81 5.61
N LYS A 34 0.33 -23.77 6.08
CA LYS A 34 0.86 -24.72 7.05
C LYS A 34 0.79 -24.13 8.46
N SER A 35 0.76 -25.02 9.45
CA SER A 35 0.83 -24.59 10.83
C SER A 35 2.17 -23.89 11.09
N GLY A 36 2.11 -22.70 11.71
CA GLY A 36 3.28 -21.88 12.00
C GLY A 36 3.55 -20.77 10.98
N ASP A 37 3.01 -20.86 9.76
CA ASP A 37 3.21 -19.87 8.69
C ASP A 37 2.79 -18.46 9.15
N LEU A 38 3.62 -17.47 8.85
CA LEU A 38 3.30 -16.06 8.99
C LEU A 38 2.40 -15.64 7.82
N VAL A 39 1.13 -15.39 8.09
CA VAL A 39 0.14 -15.12 7.04
C VAL A 39 -0.20 -13.63 6.99
N ALA A 40 0.27 -12.94 5.97
CA ALA A 40 -0.08 -11.56 5.69
C ALA A 40 -1.50 -11.47 5.12
N ILE A 41 -2.41 -10.83 5.84
CA ILE A 41 -3.75 -10.51 5.34
C ILE A 41 -3.75 -9.03 4.90
N LYS A 42 -3.51 -8.83 3.62
CA LYS A 42 -3.40 -7.52 2.99
C LYS A 42 -4.78 -6.90 2.78
N ILE A 43 -4.96 -5.70 3.32
CA ILE A 43 -6.21 -4.96 3.22
C ILE A 43 -5.96 -3.44 3.25
N HIS A 44 -6.82 -2.69 2.59
CA HIS A 44 -6.88 -1.24 2.74
C HIS A 44 -7.74 -0.86 3.96
N PHE A 45 -7.15 -0.23 4.97
CA PHE A 45 -7.83 0.07 6.24
C PHE A 45 -8.85 1.22 6.19
N GLY A 46 -8.97 1.94 5.07
CA GLY A 46 -9.83 3.12 4.94
C GLY A 46 -9.04 4.41 5.16
N GLU A 47 -9.69 5.56 4.98
CA GLU A 47 -9.18 6.84 5.48
C GLU A 47 -10.17 7.39 6.50
N LEU A 48 -9.71 8.28 7.37
CA LEU A 48 -10.58 8.98 8.30
C LEU A 48 -11.72 9.69 7.53
N GLY A 49 -12.94 9.54 8.04
CA GLY A 49 -14.15 10.16 7.47
C GLY A 49 -14.77 9.40 6.28
N ASN A 50 -14.21 8.27 5.84
CA ASN A 50 -14.83 7.44 4.80
C ASN A 50 -15.37 6.11 5.36
N HIS A 51 -16.25 5.45 4.59
CA HIS A 51 -16.82 4.13 4.91
C HIS A 51 -16.58 3.11 3.79
N GLY A 52 -15.81 3.49 2.77
CA GLY A 52 -15.54 2.70 1.56
C GLY A 52 -14.39 1.72 1.76
N PHE A 53 -14.52 0.81 2.72
CA PHE A 53 -13.56 -0.27 2.98
C PHE A 53 -14.31 -1.54 3.39
N ILE A 54 -13.62 -2.69 3.32
CA ILE A 54 -14.23 -3.97 3.70
C ILE A 54 -14.53 -3.92 5.20
N ARG A 55 -15.76 -4.27 5.58
CA ARG A 55 -16.19 -4.22 6.97
C ARG A 55 -15.33 -5.18 7.84
N PRO A 56 -14.83 -4.74 9.01
CA PRO A 56 -13.97 -5.56 9.86
C PRO A 56 -14.58 -6.93 10.21
N VAL A 57 -15.90 -7.00 10.43
CA VAL A 57 -16.61 -8.26 10.72
C VAL A 57 -16.44 -9.33 9.63
N PHE A 58 -16.26 -8.93 8.36
CA PHE A 58 -16.01 -9.86 7.25
C PHE A 58 -14.57 -10.36 7.26
N VAL A 59 -13.64 -9.44 7.53
CA VAL A 59 -12.20 -9.73 7.64
C VAL A 59 -11.93 -10.70 8.78
N ARG A 60 -12.64 -10.56 9.90
CA ARG A 60 -12.52 -11.47 11.04
C ARG A 60 -12.76 -12.93 10.67
N GLN A 61 -13.69 -13.21 9.77
CA GLN A 61 -13.97 -14.58 9.32
C GLN A 61 -12.77 -15.21 8.61
N ILE A 62 -11.99 -14.41 7.87
CA ILE A 62 -10.76 -14.87 7.20
C ILE A 62 -9.64 -15.08 8.21
N ILE A 63 -9.50 -14.18 9.19
CA ILE A 63 -8.50 -14.33 10.26
C ILE A 63 -8.74 -15.62 11.04
N ASP A 64 -9.99 -15.92 11.40
CA ASP A 64 -10.32 -17.13 12.15
C ASP A 64 -10.03 -18.39 11.32
N LEU A 65 -10.29 -18.39 10.01
CA LEU A 65 -9.91 -19.50 9.14
C LEU A 65 -8.41 -19.79 9.13
N VAL A 66 -7.58 -18.73 9.09
CA VAL A 66 -6.12 -18.90 9.12
C VAL A 66 -5.68 -19.51 10.45
N LYS A 67 -6.28 -19.08 11.56
CA LYS A 67 -6.00 -19.64 12.89
C LYS A 67 -6.47 -21.08 13.02
N ASP A 68 -7.64 -21.41 12.46
CA ASP A 68 -8.22 -22.76 12.52
C ASP A 68 -7.29 -23.80 11.87
N VAL A 69 -6.48 -23.40 10.88
CA VAL A 69 -5.44 -24.26 10.25
C VAL A 69 -4.04 -24.09 10.86
N GLY A 70 -3.92 -23.35 11.96
CA GLY A 70 -2.66 -23.19 12.71
C GLY A 70 -1.71 -22.13 12.16
N GLY A 71 -2.13 -21.32 11.18
CA GLY A 71 -1.35 -20.19 10.69
C GLY A 71 -1.35 -19.02 11.69
N LYS A 72 -0.39 -18.11 11.54
CA LYS A 72 -0.20 -16.92 12.38
C LYS A 72 -0.55 -15.66 11.58
N PRO A 73 -1.83 -15.23 11.59
CA PRO A 73 -2.25 -14.10 10.76
C PRO A 73 -1.78 -12.77 11.35
N PHE A 74 -1.53 -11.81 10.47
CA PHE A 74 -1.48 -10.39 10.80
C PHE A 74 -2.12 -9.57 9.69
N LEU A 75 -2.82 -8.49 10.06
CA LEU A 75 -3.33 -7.55 9.07
C LEU A 75 -2.19 -6.66 8.58
N THR A 76 -2.18 -6.35 7.30
CA THR A 76 -1.14 -5.47 6.76
C THR A 76 -1.66 -4.53 5.68
N ASP A 77 -1.13 -3.31 5.69
CA ASP A 77 -1.18 -2.36 4.58
C ASP A 77 0.21 -1.70 4.45
N SER A 78 0.47 -0.96 3.37
CA SER A 78 1.70 -0.18 3.21
C SER A 78 1.35 1.30 3.18
N ASN A 79 2.28 2.15 3.58
CA ASN A 79 2.03 3.59 3.70
C ASN A 79 1.75 4.24 2.35
N THR A 80 0.86 5.23 2.34
CA THR A 80 0.52 6.01 1.15
C THR A 80 1.64 6.97 0.77
N LEU A 81 1.75 7.31 -0.52
CA LEU A 81 2.63 8.40 -0.96
C LEU A 81 2.13 9.76 -0.50
N TYR A 82 0.83 10.00 -0.74
CA TYR A 82 0.16 11.25 -0.44
C TYR A 82 -0.03 11.44 1.06
N LYS A 83 -0.14 12.72 1.46
CA LYS A 83 -0.47 13.10 2.83
C LYS A 83 -1.87 12.59 3.16
N GLY A 84 -1.98 12.05 4.35
CA GLY A 84 -3.20 11.45 4.85
C GLY A 84 -2.86 10.68 6.11
N ALA A 85 -3.88 10.13 6.74
CA ALA A 85 -3.73 9.42 7.99
C ALA A 85 -3.04 8.05 7.79
N ARG A 86 -2.66 7.68 6.56
CA ARG A 86 -1.90 6.46 6.23
C ARG A 86 -0.52 6.70 5.64
N SER A 87 0.01 7.92 5.77
CA SER A 87 1.31 8.31 5.19
C SER A 87 2.53 7.83 5.99
N ASN A 88 2.33 7.42 7.25
CA ASN A 88 3.34 6.81 8.12
C ASN A 88 2.65 5.79 9.05
N ALA A 89 3.41 4.83 9.59
CA ALA A 89 2.80 3.71 10.30
C ALA A 89 2.02 4.11 11.56
N VAL A 90 2.43 5.14 12.29
CA VAL A 90 1.79 5.53 13.56
C VAL A 90 0.36 6.01 13.29
N ASP A 91 0.22 6.98 12.39
CA ASP A 91 -1.11 7.48 12.00
C ASP A 91 -1.94 6.40 11.30
N HIS A 92 -1.27 5.55 10.51
CA HIS A 92 -1.92 4.48 9.77
C HIS A 92 -2.56 3.46 10.71
N LEU A 93 -1.83 3.06 11.75
CA LEU A 93 -2.34 2.17 12.80
C LEU A 93 -3.51 2.82 13.54
N ASN A 94 -3.41 4.09 13.90
CA ASN A 94 -4.52 4.81 14.53
C ASN A 94 -5.77 4.85 13.64
N THR A 95 -5.59 5.07 12.34
CA THR A 95 -6.67 5.03 11.34
C THR A 95 -7.29 3.65 11.25
N ALA A 96 -6.47 2.59 11.21
CA ALA A 96 -6.95 1.22 11.18
C ALA A 96 -7.75 0.86 12.44
N ILE A 97 -7.24 1.24 13.62
CA ILE A 97 -7.92 1.04 14.90
C ILE A 97 -9.26 1.79 14.93
N TYR A 98 -9.26 3.07 14.53
CA TYR A 98 -10.48 3.89 14.46
C TYR A 98 -11.54 3.27 13.54
N ASN A 99 -11.11 2.71 12.40
CA ASN A 99 -11.99 2.02 11.44
C ASN A 99 -12.37 0.59 11.86
N GLY A 100 -11.99 0.15 13.07
CA GLY A 100 -12.43 -1.09 13.69
C GLY A 100 -11.53 -2.31 13.48
N PHE A 101 -10.31 -2.11 12.95
CA PHE A 101 -9.33 -3.17 12.72
C PHE A 101 -8.42 -3.44 13.93
N SER A 102 -8.79 -2.97 15.12
CA SER A 102 -8.01 -3.16 16.35
C SER A 102 -7.82 -4.63 16.71
N TYR A 103 -6.83 -4.92 17.56
CA TYR A 103 -6.59 -6.28 18.07
C TYR A 103 -7.84 -6.84 18.77
N ALA A 104 -8.61 -6.02 19.49
CA ALA A 104 -9.83 -6.46 20.16
C ALA A 104 -10.87 -7.02 19.18
N SER A 105 -11.04 -6.39 18.02
CA SER A 105 -11.97 -6.86 16.99
C SER A 105 -11.38 -8.03 16.20
N MET A 106 -10.12 -7.93 15.79
CA MET A 106 -9.49 -8.82 14.81
C MET A 106 -8.84 -10.05 15.45
N GLY A 107 -8.40 -9.94 16.71
CA GLY A 107 -7.67 -10.98 17.42
C GLY A 107 -6.29 -11.27 16.83
N CYS A 108 -5.73 -10.38 16.01
CA CYS A 108 -4.40 -10.52 15.42
C CYS A 108 -3.76 -9.12 15.30
N PRO A 109 -2.41 -9.05 15.25
CA PRO A 109 -1.72 -7.77 15.17
C PRO A 109 -1.90 -7.12 13.80
N ILE A 110 -1.66 -5.80 13.77
CA ILE A 110 -1.50 -5.03 12.53
C ILE A 110 -0.01 -4.75 12.35
N ILE A 111 0.53 -5.03 11.17
CA ILE A 111 1.91 -4.72 10.81
C ILE A 111 1.89 -3.89 9.52
N ILE A 112 2.39 -2.66 9.59
CA ILE A 112 2.53 -1.82 8.40
C ILE A 112 3.74 -2.29 7.60
N ALA A 113 3.48 -2.77 6.39
CA ALA A 113 4.40 -3.58 5.60
C ALA A 113 5.74 -2.91 5.32
N ASP A 114 5.74 -1.59 5.14
CA ASP A 114 6.91 -0.81 4.78
C ASP A 114 7.52 -0.01 5.95
N GLY A 115 7.17 -0.37 7.18
CA GLY A 115 7.77 0.20 8.40
C GLY A 115 7.31 1.63 8.68
N ILE A 116 7.89 2.26 9.70
CA ILE A 116 7.38 3.54 10.24
C ILE A 116 7.29 4.64 9.19
N LYS A 117 8.33 4.78 8.37
CA LYS A 117 8.45 5.85 7.35
C LYS A 117 8.25 5.36 5.91
N GLY A 118 7.93 4.08 5.71
CA GLY A 118 7.82 3.49 4.38
C GLY A 118 9.14 3.04 3.76
N GLN A 119 10.19 2.86 4.57
CA GLN A 119 11.53 2.50 4.13
C GLN A 119 11.87 1.01 4.30
N TYR A 120 11.07 0.25 5.05
CA TYR A 120 11.31 -1.18 5.21
C TYR A 120 10.85 -1.91 3.94
N ASN A 121 11.77 -2.25 3.04
CA ASN A 121 11.42 -2.83 1.76
C ASN A 121 12.54 -3.73 1.22
N HIS A 122 12.15 -4.70 0.39
CA HIS A 122 13.08 -5.48 -0.42
C HIS A 122 12.96 -5.07 -1.88
N GLU A 123 14.11 -4.94 -2.52
CA GLU A 123 14.20 -4.76 -3.97
C GLU A 123 14.24 -6.13 -4.64
N LEU A 124 13.18 -6.45 -5.38
CA LEU A 124 13.06 -7.71 -6.11
C LEU A 124 13.35 -7.49 -7.59
N LYS A 125 14.16 -8.38 -8.16
CA LYS A 125 14.40 -8.43 -9.60
C LYS A 125 13.25 -9.17 -10.28
N VAL A 126 12.61 -8.53 -11.26
CA VAL A 126 11.46 -9.08 -12.01
C VAL A 126 11.67 -9.08 -13.52
N ASP A 127 12.62 -8.28 -14.03
CA ASP A 127 13.03 -8.21 -15.44
C ASP A 127 11.91 -7.97 -16.48
N LEU A 128 10.79 -7.40 -16.06
CA LEU A 128 9.63 -7.10 -16.92
C LEU A 128 9.86 -5.87 -17.81
N ASN A 129 8.88 -5.58 -18.67
CA ASN A 129 8.96 -4.49 -19.66
C ASN A 129 9.09 -3.10 -19.01
N HIS A 130 8.28 -2.81 -17.98
CA HIS A 130 8.26 -1.50 -17.33
C HIS A 130 9.24 -1.38 -16.17
N PHE A 131 9.49 -2.47 -15.45
CA PHE A 131 10.36 -2.50 -14.29
C PHE A 131 11.30 -3.69 -14.37
N LYS A 132 12.60 -3.44 -14.22
CA LYS A 132 13.58 -4.50 -14.01
C LYS A 132 13.66 -4.90 -12.53
N LYS A 133 13.40 -3.95 -11.65
CA LYS A 133 13.33 -4.15 -10.21
C LYS A 133 12.12 -3.44 -9.62
N VAL A 134 11.56 -4.00 -8.56
CA VAL A 134 10.42 -3.43 -7.81
C VAL A 134 10.69 -3.46 -6.32
N LYS A 135 10.22 -2.45 -5.59
CA LYS A 135 10.38 -2.35 -4.13
C LYS A 135 9.07 -2.74 -3.43
N ILE A 136 9.08 -3.85 -2.72
CA ILE A 136 7.92 -4.39 -2.01
C ILE A 136 8.12 -4.22 -0.50
N GLY A 137 7.04 -3.89 0.22
CA GLY A 137 7.08 -3.72 1.68
C GLY A 137 7.62 -4.96 2.37
N GLY A 138 8.57 -4.77 3.29
CA GLY A 138 9.35 -5.85 3.88
C GLY A 138 8.50 -6.93 4.53
N ALA A 139 7.50 -6.56 5.34
CA ALA A 139 6.69 -7.55 6.06
C ALA A 139 5.82 -8.42 5.13
N ILE A 140 5.62 -8.01 3.86
CA ILE A 140 4.94 -8.84 2.87
C ILE A 140 5.89 -9.91 2.32
N ILE A 141 7.17 -9.55 2.13
CA ILE A 141 8.20 -10.49 1.68
C ILE A 141 8.60 -11.46 2.80
N ASP A 142 8.60 -11.01 4.04
CA ASP A 142 8.89 -11.85 5.21
C ASP A 142 7.74 -12.81 5.56
N SER A 143 6.58 -12.69 4.91
CA SER A 143 5.44 -13.57 5.16
C SER A 143 5.50 -14.83 4.31
N ASP A 144 5.13 -15.96 4.89
CA ASP A 144 5.10 -17.26 4.21
C ASP A 144 3.90 -17.38 3.26
N TYR A 145 2.82 -16.63 3.55
CA TYR A 145 1.59 -16.67 2.76
C TYR A 145 0.90 -15.31 2.71
N LEU A 146 0.39 -14.92 1.54
CA LEU A 146 -0.29 -13.64 1.32
C LEU A 146 -1.76 -13.85 0.90
N ILE A 147 -2.69 -13.38 1.74
CA ILE A 147 -4.11 -13.29 1.42
C ILE A 147 -4.47 -11.82 1.17
N VAL A 148 -5.05 -11.50 0.01
CA VAL A 148 -5.39 -10.11 -0.34
C VAL A 148 -6.91 -9.89 -0.37
N LEU A 149 -7.39 -9.10 0.57
CA LEU A 149 -8.79 -8.70 0.67
C LEU A 149 -9.02 -7.38 -0.07
N THR A 150 -9.84 -7.43 -1.12
CA THR A 150 -10.03 -6.30 -2.03
C THR A 150 -11.49 -5.88 -2.08
N HIS A 151 -11.71 -4.57 -2.06
CA HIS A 151 -12.95 -3.96 -2.53
C HIS A 151 -12.65 -3.15 -3.80
N PHE A 152 -13.69 -2.87 -4.56
CA PHE A 152 -13.60 -2.10 -5.79
C PHE A 152 -13.84 -0.61 -5.53
N LYS A 153 -13.11 0.25 -6.24
CA LYS A 153 -13.28 1.72 -6.16
C LYS A 153 -12.94 2.37 -7.50
N GLY A 154 -13.68 3.39 -7.91
CA GLY A 154 -13.31 4.21 -9.08
C GLY A 154 -11.95 4.90 -8.91
N HIS A 155 -11.23 5.07 -10.02
CA HIS A 155 -9.91 5.72 -10.06
C HIS A 155 -9.78 6.66 -11.25
N VAL A 156 -9.38 7.92 -10.98
CA VAL A 156 -9.36 9.00 -11.98
C VAL A 156 -8.54 8.71 -13.24
N SER A 157 -7.44 7.97 -13.12
CA SER A 157 -6.55 7.69 -14.27
C SER A 157 -6.57 6.23 -14.74
N ALA A 158 -7.19 5.33 -13.98
CA ALA A 158 -7.12 3.89 -14.23
C ALA A 158 -8.50 3.26 -14.42
N GLY A 159 -9.56 4.06 -14.44
CA GLY A 159 -10.96 3.62 -14.41
C GLY A 159 -11.34 3.06 -13.05
N PHE A 160 -10.77 1.92 -12.68
CA PHE A 160 -11.11 1.19 -11.47
C PHE A 160 -9.89 0.60 -10.75
N GLY A 161 -9.94 0.65 -9.42
CA GLY A 161 -9.06 -0.06 -8.52
C GLY A 161 -9.70 -1.37 -8.04
N GLY A 162 -8.87 -2.38 -7.84
CA GLY A 162 -9.27 -3.71 -7.38
C GLY A 162 -8.02 -4.53 -7.03
N SER A 163 -8.07 -5.85 -7.27
CA SER A 163 -7.07 -6.77 -6.72
C SER A 163 -5.68 -6.51 -7.28
N ILE A 164 -5.57 -6.21 -8.58
CA ILE A 164 -4.28 -5.89 -9.22
C ILE A 164 -3.65 -4.65 -8.59
N LYS A 165 -4.44 -3.61 -8.30
CA LYS A 165 -3.92 -2.40 -7.64
C LYS A 165 -3.54 -2.66 -6.19
N ASN A 166 -4.30 -3.48 -5.48
CA ASN A 166 -4.04 -3.84 -4.09
C ASN A 166 -2.77 -4.70 -3.96
N ILE A 167 -2.56 -5.65 -4.86
CA ILE A 167 -1.34 -6.46 -4.92
C ILE A 167 -0.17 -5.60 -5.43
N GLY A 168 -0.28 -4.98 -6.59
CA GLY A 168 0.81 -4.22 -7.21
C GLY A 168 1.23 -2.99 -6.40
N MET A 169 0.47 -1.90 -6.52
CA MET A 169 0.79 -0.66 -5.81
C MET A 169 0.60 -0.79 -4.29
N GLY A 170 -0.41 -1.54 -3.86
CA GLY A 170 -0.69 -1.72 -2.43
C GLY A 170 0.40 -2.50 -1.71
N CYS A 171 1.09 -3.47 -2.33
CA CYS A 171 2.20 -4.15 -1.65
C CYS A 171 3.55 -3.41 -1.80
N ALA A 172 3.66 -2.49 -2.75
CA ALA A 172 4.87 -1.69 -2.91
C ALA A 172 5.16 -0.81 -1.69
N SER A 173 6.44 -0.59 -1.36
CA SER A 173 6.83 0.41 -0.36
C SER A 173 6.53 1.83 -0.86
N ARG A 174 6.67 2.87 -0.01
CA ARG A 174 6.55 4.26 -0.50
C ARG A 174 7.50 4.51 -1.69
N GLY A 175 8.77 4.10 -1.60
CA GLY A 175 9.70 4.19 -2.74
C GLY A 175 9.21 3.44 -3.98
N GLY A 176 8.68 2.22 -3.81
CA GLY A 176 8.14 1.42 -4.92
C GLY A 176 6.90 2.04 -5.58
N LYS A 177 5.99 2.62 -4.79
CA LYS A 177 4.85 3.37 -5.33
C LYS A 177 5.34 4.58 -6.10
N GLN A 178 6.36 5.28 -5.61
CA GLN A 178 6.89 6.46 -6.27
C GLN A 178 7.54 6.11 -7.61
N THR A 179 8.23 4.96 -7.72
CA THR A 179 8.75 4.48 -9.00
C THR A 179 7.64 4.17 -10.02
N GLN A 180 6.47 3.71 -9.55
CA GLN A 180 5.28 3.54 -10.40
C GLN A 180 4.70 4.89 -10.88
N HIS A 181 5.14 5.99 -10.27
CA HIS A 181 4.83 7.37 -10.64
C HIS A 181 6.06 8.12 -11.16
N ALA A 182 7.15 7.44 -11.53
CA ALA A 182 8.45 8.07 -11.82
C ALA A 182 8.46 9.00 -13.05
N ASP A 183 7.50 8.88 -13.96
CA ASP A 183 7.26 9.90 -15.01
C ASP A 183 7.06 11.30 -14.40
N PHE A 184 6.67 11.34 -13.13
CA PHE A 184 6.53 12.54 -12.34
C PHE A 184 7.77 12.78 -11.46
N LYS A 185 8.72 13.60 -11.94
CA LYS A 185 9.83 14.14 -11.13
C LYS A 185 9.26 15.28 -10.26
N PRO A 186 9.09 15.10 -8.93
CA PRO A 186 8.40 16.08 -8.11
C PRO A 186 9.19 17.40 -8.07
N PRO A 187 8.54 18.56 -8.25
CA PRO A 187 9.21 19.85 -8.17
C PRO A 187 9.72 20.10 -6.74
N PHE A 188 10.96 20.55 -6.62
CA PHE A 188 11.59 20.84 -5.33
C PHE A 188 11.48 22.33 -5.01
N ASN A 189 10.93 22.67 -3.84
CA ASN A 189 10.90 24.06 -3.36
C ASN A 189 12.17 24.36 -2.54
N PHE A 190 13.13 25.05 -3.16
CA PHE A 190 14.42 25.39 -2.56
C PHE A 190 14.32 26.39 -1.40
N GLU A 191 13.27 27.21 -1.35
CA GLU A 191 13.07 28.18 -0.27
C GLU A 191 12.82 27.45 1.07
N LYS A 192 11.99 26.40 1.04
CA LYS A 192 11.64 25.58 2.21
C LYS A 192 12.73 24.59 2.63
N CYS A 193 13.82 24.48 1.88
CA CYS A 193 14.91 23.56 2.21
C CYS A 193 15.67 24.05 3.45
N ILE A 194 15.75 23.20 4.48
CA ILE A 194 16.49 23.48 5.73
C ILE A 194 17.91 22.93 5.72
N GLY A 195 18.38 22.38 4.60
CA GLY A 195 19.75 21.87 4.48
C GLY A 195 20.05 20.58 5.26
N CYS A 196 19.05 19.78 5.61
CA CYS A 196 19.22 18.63 6.51
C CYS A 196 19.97 17.41 5.95
N GLY A 197 20.42 17.43 4.69
CA GLY A 197 21.22 16.34 4.10
C GLY A 197 20.47 15.06 3.70
N LYS A 198 19.39 14.70 4.40
CA LYS A 198 18.67 13.41 4.24
C LYS A 198 18.33 13.05 2.78
N CYS A 199 17.94 14.02 1.98
CA CYS A 199 17.62 13.79 0.56
C CYS A 199 18.83 13.36 -0.27
N SER A 200 20.02 13.90 0.02
CA SER A 200 21.29 13.55 -0.63
C SER A 200 21.74 12.15 -0.18
N GLU A 201 21.72 11.88 1.13
CA GLU A 201 22.09 10.59 1.73
C GLU A 201 21.27 9.41 1.19
N ASN A 202 19.99 9.63 0.88
CA ASN A 202 19.08 8.60 0.42
C ASN A 202 18.91 8.58 -1.12
N CYS A 203 19.72 9.35 -1.87
CA CYS A 203 19.63 9.37 -3.32
C CYS A 203 20.45 8.23 -3.93
N PRO A 204 19.83 7.21 -4.55
CA PRO A 204 20.57 6.07 -5.09
C PRO A 204 21.48 6.45 -6.28
N GLU A 205 21.11 7.49 -7.03
CA GLU A 205 21.83 7.95 -8.22
C GLU A 205 22.80 9.11 -7.94
N ASN A 206 22.98 9.48 -6.67
CA ASN A 206 23.76 10.66 -6.27
C ASN A 206 23.35 11.93 -7.03
N ALA A 207 22.08 12.04 -7.40
CA ALA A 207 21.50 13.15 -8.15
C ALA A 207 21.27 14.40 -7.29
N ILE A 208 21.56 14.34 -5.99
CA ILE A 208 21.30 15.41 -5.04
C ILE A 208 22.56 15.67 -4.21
N GLN A 209 23.01 16.91 -4.18
CA GLN A 209 24.13 17.36 -3.35
C GLN A 209 23.69 18.49 -2.42
N ILE A 210 24.38 18.66 -1.28
CA ILE A 210 24.18 19.82 -0.42
C ILE A 210 25.26 20.85 -0.76
N VAL A 211 24.81 22.01 -1.25
CA VAL A 211 25.66 23.16 -1.58
C VAL A 211 25.08 24.37 -0.86
N ASP A 212 25.91 25.14 -0.15
CA ASP A 212 25.48 26.33 0.60
C ASP A 212 24.29 26.08 1.55
N LYS A 213 24.30 24.94 2.27
CA LYS A 213 23.21 24.49 3.16
C LYS A 213 21.85 24.32 2.45
N LYS A 214 21.83 24.14 1.13
CA LYS A 214 20.65 23.85 0.34
C LYS A 214 20.86 22.61 -0.51
N ALA A 215 19.80 21.84 -0.73
CA ALA A 215 19.86 20.72 -1.67
C ALA A 215 19.89 21.26 -3.10
N LYS A 216 20.77 20.72 -3.94
CA LYS A 216 20.89 21.01 -5.37
C LYS A 216 20.67 19.71 -6.14
N PHE A 217 19.74 19.74 -7.10
CA PHE A 217 19.31 18.56 -7.86
C PHE A 217 19.90 18.58 -9.27
N ASP A 218 20.48 17.46 -9.67
CA ASP A 218 20.83 17.13 -11.04
C ASP A 218 19.74 16.21 -11.61
N TYR A 219 18.73 16.80 -12.25
CA TYR A 219 17.59 16.05 -12.80
C TYR A 219 17.95 15.14 -13.97
N SER A 220 19.13 15.30 -14.58
CA SER A 220 19.63 14.40 -15.63
C SER A 220 19.97 13.01 -15.08
N LYS A 221 20.44 12.96 -13.82
CA LYS A 221 20.72 11.72 -13.08
C LYS A 221 19.50 11.19 -12.32
N CYS A 222 18.46 12.00 -12.16
CA CYS A 222 17.29 11.64 -11.39
C CYS A 222 16.41 10.62 -12.14
N ILE A 223 16.32 9.41 -11.58
CA ILE A 223 15.45 8.32 -12.05
C ILE A 223 14.00 8.40 -11.52
N GLY A 224 13.62 9.48 -10.84
CA GLY A 224 12.24 9.65 -10.34
C GLY A 224 11.87 8.72 -9.17
N CYS A 225 12.83 8.08 -8.51
CA CYS A 225 12.58 7.15 -7.40
C CYS A 225 11.92 7.80 -6.17
N GLY A 226 12.11 9.13 -6.01
CA GLY A 226 11.58 9.97 -4.95
C GLY A 226 11.82 9.49 -3.51
N GLU A 227 12.89 8.71 -3.28
CA GLU A 227 13.41 8.40 -1.95
C GLU A 227 13.64 9.67 -1.13
N CYS A 228 14.18 10.70 -1.78
CA CYS A 228 14.37 12.02 -1.21
C CYS A 228 13.08 12.59 -0.62
N VAL A 229 11.90 12.29 -1.17
CA VAL A 229 10.62 12.78 -0.63
C VAL A 229 10.10 11.94 0.54
N THR A 230 10.47 10.67 0.63
CA THR A 230 10.05 9.84 1.77
C THR A 230 10.77 10.24 3.06
N VAL A 231 11.99 10.78 2.93
CA VAL A 231 12.88 11.11 4.07
C VAL A 231 12.95 12.60 4.40
N SER A 232 12.73 13.45 3.41
CA SER A 232 12.64 14.88 3.62
C SER A 232 11.16 15.24 3.80
N GLY A 233 10.83 16.09 4.78
CA GLY A 233 9.45 16.55 5.00
C GLY A 233 8.90 17.45 3.89
N LEU A 234 9.44 17.34 2.67
CA LEU A 234 9.10 18.14 1.51
C LEU A 234 7.80 17.62 0.90
N ARG A 235 6.89 18.57 0.64
CA ARG A 235 5.50 18.32 0.29
C ARG A 235 5.39 17.96 -1.19
N GLN A 236 5.00 16.71 -1.49
CA GLN A 236 4.51 16.30 -2.82
C GLN A 236 3.17 16.96 -3.22
N LEU A 237 2.44 17.54 -2.26
CA LEU A 237 1.04 17.94 -2.44
C LEU A 237 0.79 19.21 -3.26
N GLU A 238 1.71 20.18 -3.28
CA GLU A 238 1.49 21.44 -4.02
C GLU A 238 1.25 21.20 -5.53
N TYR A 239 1.69 20.04 -6.05
CA TYR A 239 1.46 19.65 -7.43
C TYR A 239 0.27 18.70 -7.62
N ALA A 240 -0.02 17.82 -6.64
CA ALA A 240 -1.19 16.94 -6.70
C ALA A 240 -2.51 17.72 -6.65
N GLU A 241 -2.56 18.84 -5.92
CA GLU A 241 -3.69 19.79 -5.96
C GLU A 241 -3.86 20.40 -7.35
N LYS A 242 -2.78 20.83 -8.02
CA LYS A 242 -2.85 21.37 -9.39
C LYS A 242 -3.34 20.35 -10.42
N ILE A 243 -2.93 19.09 -10.28
CA ILE A 243 -3.44 17.98 -11.12
C ILE A 243 -4.94 17.73 -10.86
N ALA A 244 -5.37 17.76 -9.59
CA ALA A 244 -6.77 17.55 -9.22
C ALA A 244 -7.68 18.71 -9.65
N LEU A 245 -7.14 19.93 -9.80
CA LEU A 245 -7.84 21.14 -10.21
C LEU A 245 -7.97 21.31 -11.74
N GLY A 246 -7.58 20.31 -12.54
CA GLY A 246 -7.93 20.26 -13.96
C GLY A 246 -7.10 21.14 -14.90
N GLU A 247 -5.98 21.71 -14.45
CA GLU A 247 -5.05 22.42 -15.35
C GLU A 247 -4.23 21.40 -16.17
N ARG A 248 -4.73 20.95 -17.33
CA ARG A 248 -3.93 20.14 -18.28
C ARG A 248 -4.05 20.61 -19.72
N ASN A 249 -2.91 20.93 -20.31
CA ASN A 249 -2.66 20.92 -21.75
C ASN A 249 -1.78 19.71 -22.10
N TYR A 250 -2.34 18.49 -22.16
CA TYR A 250 -1.65 17.36 -22.82
C TYR A 250 -2.66 16.43 -23.49
N LYS A 251 -2.36 16.05 -24.74
CA LYS A 251 -3.08 15.04 -25.52
C LYS A 251 -2.79 13.65 -24.95
N ILE A 252 -3.85 12.91 -24.66
CA ILE A 252 -3.81 11.50 -24.28
C ILE A 252 -3.36 10.72 -25.52
N ILE A 253 -2.28 9.95 -25.41
CA ILE A 253 -1.99 8.85 -26.34
C ILE A 253 -2.58 7.61 -25.69
N GLU A 254 -3.65 7.11 -26.29
CA GLU A 254 -4.29 5.85 -25.90
C GLU A 254 -3.40 4.68 -26.33
N ILE A 255 -3.21 3.72 -25.43
CA ILE A 255 -2.74 2.36 -25.73
C ILE A 255 -3.85 1.40 -25.30
#